data_AF-A0A9W7XNX2-F1
#
_entry.id   AF-A0A9W7XNX2-F1
#
_cell.length_a   1.000
_cell.length_b   1.000
_cell.length_c   1.000
_cell.angle_alpha   90.00
_cell.angle_beta   90.00
_cell.angle_gamma   90.00
#
_symmetry.space_group_name_H-M   'P 1'
#
loop_
_entity.id
_entity.type
_entity.pdbx_description
1 polymer ?
#
loop_
_entity_poly.entity_id
_entity_poly.type
_entity_poly.pdbx_seq_one_letter_code
_entity_poly.pdbx_strand_id
1 'polypeptide(L)'
;MLDHLQPSSNLQPAEEGPSLKPLDQRLRELYPPGAIYIAYAETFNTLSERRIRSASGAIRMKTNWMTKMNDQTIRDRWTAEAVAQGLTEKEISYMFDELTYYATLHVPESKIFLSSVDRVWYSDELIDERTAGRLLEHAAVLEALPEKDWHPRSNDQVLNLIHPSLFPLNYSVTPFVETPIASPAAALELKSFGKFPGSITSWKSAIEAVFGNQS
;
A
#
# COMPACT_ATOMS: atom_id res chain seq x y z
N MET A 1 7.89 -42.99 -44.88
CA MET A 1 7.68 -43.18 -43.42
C MET A 1 8.14 -41.88 -42.75
N LEU A 2 7.33 -40.86 -42.56
CA LEU A 2 5.89 -40.76 -42.32
C LEU A 2 5.35 -39.52 -43.04
N ASP A 3 4.48 -39.73 -44.03
CA ASP A 3 3.39 -38.79 -44.33
C ASP A 3 2.17 -39.30 -43.56
N HIS A 4 1.24 -38.41 -43.23
CA HIS A 4 0.01 -38.61 -42.43
C HIS A 4 0.11 -38.21 -40.95
N LEU A 5 0.11 -36.90 -40.70
CA LEU A 5 -0.61 -36.35 -39.56
C LEU A 5 -1.68 -35.40 -40.11
N GLN A 6 -2.92 -35.89 -40.19
CA GLN A 6 -4.08 -35.05 -40.42
C GLN A 6 -4.31 -34.17 -39.18
N PRO A 7 -4.71 -32.90 -39.33
CA PRO A 7 -5.11 -32.08 -38.19
C PRO A 7 -6.37 -32.70 -37.56
N SER A 8 -6.29 -33.01 -36.26
CA SER A 8 -7.41 -33.52 -35.48
C SER A 8 -8.52 -32.47 -35.44
N SER A 9 -9.60 -32.69 -36.19
CA SER A 9 -10.77 -31.80 -36.28
C SER A 9 -11.74 -31.94 -35.09
N ASN A 10 -11.27 -32.44 -33.94
CA ASN A 10 -12.12 -32.78 -32.79
C ASN A 10 -11.84 -31.92 -31.54
N LEU A 11 -11.21 -30.74 -31.69
CA LEU A 11 -11.27 -29.73 -30.64
C LEU A 11 -12.61 -29.02 -30.73
N GLN A 12 -13.54 -29.40 -29.83
CA GLN A 12 -14.70 -28.57 -29.53
C GLN A 12 -14.21 -27.16 -29.15
N PRO A 13 -14.95 -26.09 -29.50
CA PRO A 13 -14.62 -24.76 -29.05
C PRO A 13 -14.50 -24.79 -27.53
N ALA A 14 -13.45 -24.16 -26.98
CA ALA A 14 -13.32 -23.99 -25.54
C ALA A 14 -14.63 -23.39 -25.02
N GLU A 15 -15.32 -24.13 -24.14
CA GLU A 15 -16.50 -23.60 -23.47
C GLU A 15 -16.13 -22.22 -22.90
N GLU A 16 -16.97 -21.21 -23.17
CA GLU A 16 -16.79 -19.89 -22.58
C GLU A 16 -16.79 -20.05 -21.06
N GLY A 17 -15.58 -20.07 -20.48
CA GLY A 17 -15.41 -20.14 -19.03
C GLY A 17 -16.19 -19.00 -18.38
N PRO A 18 -16.66 -19.20 -17.12
CA PRO A 18 -17.52 -18.22 -16.47
C PRO A 18 -16.86 -16.84 -16.54
N SER A 19 -17.58 -15.89 -17.13
CA SER A 19 -17.18 -14.48 -17.23
C SER A 19 -16.60 -14.02 -15.89
N LEU A 20 -15.46 -13.33 -15.90
CA LEU A 20 -14.83 -12.78 -14.69
C LEU A 20 -15.51 -11.50 -14.17
N LYS A 21 -16.50 -10.98 -14.90
CA LYS A 21 -17.35 -9.83 -14.53
C LYS A 21 -18.26 -9.99 -13.28
N PRO A 22 -18.39 -11.17 -12.63
CA PRO A 22 -19.03 -11.30 -11.31
C PRO A 22 -18.06 -11.17 -10.14
N LEU A 23 -16.74 -11.30 -10.36
CA LEU A 23 -15.78 -11.29 -9.26
C LEU A 23 -15.58 -9.86 -8.73
N ASP A 24 -15.47 -8.88 -9.61
CA ASP A 24 -15.33 -7.47 -9.24
C ASP A 24 -16.57 -6.94 -8.52
N GLN A 25 -17.77 -7.30 -8.98
CA GLN A 25 -19.02 -6.92 -8.31
C GLN A 25 -19.12 -7.56 -6.92
N ARG A 26 -18.85 -8.87 -6.81
CA ARG A 26 -18.88 -9.58 -5.52
C ARG A 26 -17.81 -9.07 -4.55
N LEU A 27 -16.63 -8.70 -5.04
CA LEU A 27 -15.58 -8.09 -4.22
C LEU A 27 -15.99 -6.70 -3.72
N ARG A 28 -16.67 -5.88 -4.52
CA ARG A 28 -17.20 -4.57 -4.07
C ARG A 28 -18.34 -4.69 -3.07
N GLU A 29 -19.18 -5.72 -3.20
CA GLU A 29 -20.29 -6.01 -2.27
C GLU A 29 -19.78 -6.54 -0.92
N LEU A 30 -18.75 -7.40 -0.94
CA LEU A 30 -18.14 -7.97 0.27
C LEU A 30 -17.17 -7.01 0.97
N TYR A 31 -16.54 -6.11 0.20
CA TYR A 31 -15.50 -5.21 0.69
C TYR A 31 -15.82 -3.77 0.26
N PRO A 32 -16.49 -2.97 1.11
CA PRO A 32 -16.81 -1.59 0.79
C PRO A 32 -15.53 -0.77 0.52
N PRO A 33 -15.65 0.39 -0.17
CA PRO A 33 -14.52 1.28 -0.40
C PRO A 33 -13.81 1.60 0.92
N GLY A 34 -12.55 1.16 1.07
CA GLY A 34 -11.77 1.35 2.29
C GLY A 34 -11.56 0.12 3.17
N ALA A 35 -12.04 -1.07 2.80
CA ALA A 35 -11.68 -2.31 3.49
C ALA A 35 -10.19 -2.65 3.26
N ILE A 36 -9.34 -2.36 4.25
CA ILE A 36 -7.90 -2.60 4.25
C ILE A 36 -7.63 -3.96 4.91
N TYR A 37 -7.13 -4.93 4.14
CA TYR A 37 -6.53 -6.15 4.69
C TYR A 37 -5.01 -5.99 4.71
N ILE A 38 -4.39 -6.03 5.90
CA ILE A 38 -2.95 -6.19 6.10
C ILE A 38 -2.75 -7.53 6.82
N ALA A 39 -2.15 -8.50 6.13
CA ALA A 39 -1.24 -9.51 6.71
C ALA A 39 -0.85 -10.60 5.69
N TYR A 40 -1.63 -10.86 4.64
CA TYR A 40 -1.41 -12.04 3.78
C TYR A 40 -1.43 -11.78 2.26
N ALA A 41 -1.42 -10.52 1.82
CA ALA A 41 -1.57 -10.19 0.40
C ALA A 41 -0.32 -10.49 -0.46
N GLU A 42 0.86 -10.65 0.11
CA GLU A 42 2.05 -11.02 -0.70
C GLU A 42 2.02 -12.49 -1.16
N THR A 43 1.34 -13.37 -0.41
CA THR A 43 1.29 -14.81 -0.68
C THR A 43 0.32 -15.25 -1.77
N PHE A 44 -0.49 -14.36 -2.34
CA PHE A 44 -1.52 -14.72 -3.35
C PHE A 44 -1.44 -13.95 -4.68
N ASN A 45 -0.40 -13.15 -4.91
CA ASN A 45 -0.30 -12.41 -6.17
C ASN A 45 0.17 -13.33 -7.32
N THR A 46 -0.56 -13.31 -8.42
CA THR A 46 -0.15 -13.89 -9.70
C THR A 46 1.15 -13.25 -10.20
N LEU A 47 1.85 -13.93 -11.12
CA LEU A 47 3.03 -13.37 -11.75
C LEU A 47 2.74 -12.05 -12.47
N SER A 48 1.57 -11.94 -13.11
CA SER A 48 1.09 -10.72 -13.76
C SER A 48 0.94 -9.57 -12.78
N GLU A 49 0.24 -9.78 -11.66
CA GLU A 49 0.06 -8.75 -10.64
C GLU A 49 1.40 -8.27 -10.07
N ARG A 50 2.34 -9.19 -9.83
CA ARG A 50 3.68 -8.82 -9.34
C ARG A 50 4.44 -7.94 -10.33
N ARG A 51 4.35 -8.24 -11.63
CA ARG A 51 4.99 -7.45 -12.70
C ARG A 51 4.35 -6.06 -12.80
N ILE A 52 3.02 -5.99 -12.83
CA ILE A 52 2.27 -4.73 -12.87
C ILE A 52 2.62 -3.87 -11.67
N ARG A 53 2.53 -4.41 -10.45
CA ARG A 53 2.81 -3.67 -9.21
C ARG A 53 4.25 -3.18 -9.15
N SER A 54 5.21 -3.99 -9.60
CA SER A 54 6.61 -3.59 -9.65
C SER A 54 6.82 -2.42 -10.62
N ALA A 55 6.25 -2.48 -11.83
CA ALA A 55 6.36 -1.42 -12.82
C ALA A 55 5.62 -0.13 -12.38
N SER A 56 4.37 -0.26 -11.91
CA SER A 56 3.56 0.82 -11.34
C SER A 56 4.26 1.50 -10.15
N GLY A 57 4.80 0.71 -9.22
CA GLY A 57 5.57 1.19 -8.09
C GLY A 57 6.82 1.96 -8.51
N ALA A 58 7.58 1.45 -9.49
CA ALA A 58 8.77 2.12 -10.01
C ALA A 58 8.45 3.47 -10.70
N ILE A 59 7.26 3.61 -11.30
CA ILE A 59 6.76 4.89 -11.82
C ILE A 59 6.37 5.82 -10.67
N ARG A 60 5.61 5.34 -9.69
CA ARG A 60 5.15 6.13 -8.52
C ARG A 60 6.29 6.69 -7.68
N MET A 61 7.45 6.02 -7.65
CA MET A 61 8.67 6.54 -6.99
C MET A 61 9.31 7.73 -7.70
N LYS A 62 8.94 8.01 -8.95
CA LYS A 62 9.52 9.14 -9.68
C LYS A 62 8.87 10.44 -9.21
N THR A 63 9.69 11.46 -8.97
CA THR A 63 9.19 12.81 -8.71
C THR A 63 8.32 13.28 -9.87
N ASN A 64 7.18 13.90 -9.55
CA ASN A 64 6.21 14.44 -10.51
C ASN A 64 5.68 13.39 -11.52
N TRP A 65 5.57 12.12 -11.13
CA TRP A 65 5.07 11.07 -12.01
C TRP A 65 3.66 11.37 -12.55
N MET A 66 2.79 12.01 -11.75
CA MET A 66 1.43 12.40 -12.15
C MET A 66 1.41 13.45 -13.26
N THR A 67 2.40 14.34 -13.31
CA THR A 67 2.56 15.27 -14.44
C THR A 67 3.13 14.54 -15.64
N LYS A 68 4.17 13.72 -15.41
CA LYS A 68 4.88 12.97 -16.44
C LYS A 68 4.02 11.96 -17.17
N MET A 69 3.03 11.35 -16.52
CA MET A 69 2.10 10.41 -17.15
C MET A 69 1.22 11.06 -18.23
N ASN A 70 1.13 12.39 -18.28
CA ASN A 70 0.40 13.10 -19.32
C ASN A 70 1.26 13.40 -20.57
N ASP A 71 2.58 13.18 -20.50
CA ASP A 71 3.49 13.34 -21.64
C ASP A 71 3.58 12.03 -22.44
N GLN A 72 3.13 12.08 -23.69
CA GLN A 72 3.13 10.90 -24.57
C GLN A 72 4.53 10.31 -24.76
N THR A 73 5.56 11.14 -24.88
CA THR A 73 6.95 10.68 -25.06
C THR A 73 7.43 9.89 -23.84
N ILE A 74 7.03 10.34 -22.64
CA ILE A 74 7.37 9.64 -21.40
C ILE A 74 6.58 8.33 -21.29
N ARG A 75 5.30 8.32 -21.67
CA ARG A 75 4.48 7.10 -21.69
C ARG A 75 5.04 6.07 -22.65
N ASP A 76 5.46 6.48 -23.84
CA ASP A 76 6.05 5.59 -24.85
C ASP A 76 7.35 4.96 -24.32
N ARG A 77 8.17 5.77 -23.63
CA ARG A 77 9.38 5.29 -22.97
C ARG A 77 9.07 4.25 -21.87
N TRP A 78 8.16 4.55 -20.95
CA TRP A 78 7.78 3.59 -19.90
C TRP A 78 7.15 2.32 -20.47
N THR A 79 6.40 2.44 -21.57
CA THR A 79 5.85 1.30 -22.31
C THR A 79 6.97 0.42 -22.85
N ALA A 80 7.98 1.00 -23.51
CA ALA A 80 9.13 0.25 -24.02
C ALA A 80 9.93 -0.43 -22.89
N GLU A 81 10.14 0.26 -21.77
CA GLU A 81 10.80 -0.29 -20.58
C GLU A 81 10.00 -1.47 -19.99
N ALA A 82 8.67 -1.36 -19.91
CA ALA A 82 7.79 -2.42 -19.40
C ALA A 82 7.76 -3.65 -20.32
N VAL A 83 7.71 -3.45 -21.65
CA VAL A 83 7.82 -4.56 -22.62
C VAL A 83 9.15 -5.29 -22.48
N ALA A 84 10.25 -4.55 -22.34
CA ALA A 84 11.58 -5.14 -22.14
C ALA A 84 11.69 -5.96 -20.83
N GLN A 85 10.87 -5.63 -19.82
CA GLN A 85 10.76 -6.37 -18.56
C GLN A 85 9.76 -7.54 -18.61
N GLY A 86 9.17 -7.81 -19.78
CA GLY A 86 8.30 -8.95 -20.01
C GLY A 86 6.84 -8.73 -19.65
N LEU A 87 6.39 -7.47 -19.55
CA LEU A 87 4.96 -7.16 -19.46
C LEU A 87 4.31 -7.25 -20.85
N THR A 88 3.11 -7.82 -20.89
CA THR A 88 2.24 -7.86 -22.06
C THR A 88 1.54 -6.53 -22.26
N GLU A 89 1.05 -6.28 -23.47
CA GLU A 89 0.30 -5.06 -23.80
C GLU A 89 -0.92 -4.84 -22.89
N LYS A 90 -1.64 -5.91 -22.53
CA LYS A 90 -2.79 -5.84 -21.61
C LYS A 90 -2.38 -5.45 -20.20
N GLU A 91 -1.26 -5.99 -19.70
CA GLU A 91 -0.72 -5.63 -18.38
C GLU A 91 -0.27 -4.18 -18.35
N ILE A 92 0.34 -3.69 -19.43
CA ILE A 92 0.77 -2.29 -19.56
C ILE A 92 -0.45 -1.35 -19.62
N SER A 93 -1.47 -1.71 -20.41
CA SER A 93 -2.73 -0.95 -20.46
C SER A 93 -3.34 -0.85 -19.06
N TYR A 94 -3.46 -1.98 -18.36
CA TYR A 94 -3.98 -2.02 -17.00
C TYR A 94 -3.13 -1.18 -16.03
N MET A 95 -1.80 -1.24 -16.12
CA MET A 95 -0.90 -0.42 -15.32
C MET A 95 -1.18 1.08 -15.52
N PHE A 96 -1.39 1.54 -16.74
CA PHE A 96 -1.72 2.95 -17.00
C PHE A 96 -3.12 3.34 -16.52
N ASP A 97 -4.10 2.45 -16.63
CA ASP A 97 -5.44 2.66 -16.06
C ASP A 97 -5.36 2.77 -14.53
N GLU A 98 -4.58 1.91 -13.89
CA GLU A 98 -4.31 1.96 -12.45
C GLU A 98 -3.62 3.27 -12.04
N LEU A 99 -2.58 3.69 -12.74
CA LEU A 99 -1.89 4.97 -12.49
C LEU A 99 -2.84 6.16 -12.65
N THR A 100 -3.74 6.10 -13.64
CA THR A 100 -4.78 7.13 -13.84
C THR A 100 -5.74 7.16 -12.66
N TYR A 101 -6.20 5.99 -12.19
CA TYR A 101 -7.02 5.90 -10.99
C TYR A 101 -6.30 6.48 -9.75
N TYR A 102 -5.05 6.11 -9.53
CA TYR A 102 -4.24 6.61 -8.42
C TYR A 102 -4.03 8.12 -8.45
N ALA A 103 -3.88 8.71 -9.64
CA ALA A 103 -3.80 10.16 -9.78
C ALA A 103 -5.08 10.86 -9.29
N THR A 104 -6.25 10.21 -9.38
CA THR A 104 -7.52 10.78 -8.86
C THR A 104 -7.60 10.78 -7.34
N LEU A 105 -6.77 9.99 -6.65
CA LEU A 105 -6.73 9.93 -5.19
C LEU A 105 -5.84 11.02 -4.57
N HIS A 106 -5.08 11.76 -5.40
CA HIS A 106 -4.20 12.82 -4.92
C HIS A 106 -5.03 14.05 -4.49
N VAL A 107 -4.74 14.54 -3.28
CA VAL A 107 -5.32 15.76 -2.72
C VAL A 107 -4.17 16.75 -2.52
N PRO A 108 -4.01 17.76 -3.38
CA PRO A 108 -2.85 18.66 -3.37
C PRO A 108 -2.59 19.30 -2.01
N GLU A 109 -3.64 19.70 -1.30
CA GLU A 109 -3.55 20.39 -0.01
C GLU A 109 -3.12 19.45 1.13
N SER A 110 -3.29 18.14 0.96
CA SER A 110 -2.95 17.16 1.99
C SER A 110 -1.44 16.98 2.17
N LYS A 111 -0.65 17.29 1.14
CA LYS A 111 0.78 16.95 1.03
C LYS A 111 1.08 15.45 1.17
N ILE A 112 0.06 14.59 1.12
CA ILE A 112 0.19 13.14 1.24
C ILE A 112 0.10 12.53 -0.16
N PHE A 113 1.02 11.61 -0.42
CA PHE A 113 1.19 10.93 -1.69
C PHE A 113 1.00 9.42 -1.52
N LEU A 114 0.51 8.78 -2.58
CA LEU A 114 0.44 7.33 -2.65
C LEU A 114 1.86 6.78 -2.78
N SER A 115 2.25 5.87 -1.88
CA SER A 115 3.57 5.21 -1.92
C SER A 115 3.67 4.22 -3.08
N SER A 116 4.89 3.79 -3.39
CA SER A 116 5.13 2.62 -4.25
C SER A 116 4.82 1.29 -3.55
N VAL A 117 4.74 1.30 -2.22
CA VAL A 117 4.24 0.17 -1.44
C VAL A 117 2.71 0.25 -1.41
N ASP A 118 2.06 -0.83 -1.82
CA ASP A 118 0.60 -0.85 -1.90
C ASP A 118 -0.04 -0.54 -0.55
N ARG A 119 -1.09 0.29 -0.61
CA ARG A 119 -1.88 0.74 0.55
C ARG A 119 -1.09 1.57 1.57
N VAL A 120 0.14 1.94 1.26
CA VAL A 120 0.93 2.87 2.07
C VAL A 120 0.82 4.26 1.45
N TRP A 121 0.63 5.25 2.31
CA TRP A 121 0.70 6.67 1.97
C TRP A 121 1.93 7.26 2.65
N TYR A 122 2.53 8.27 2.05
CA TYR A 122 3.70 8.95 2.61
C TYR A 122 3.61 10.46 2.41
N SER A 123 4.39 11.20 3.19
CA SER A 123 4.62 12.63 2.97
C SER A 123 5.98 13.01 3.54
N ASP A 124 6.75 13.75 2.74
CA ASP A 124 8.00 14.37 3.19
C ASP A 124 7.79 15.82 3.68
N GLU A 125 6.54 16.32 3.66
CA GLU A 125 6.22 17.73 3.89
C GLU A 125 5.29 17.98 5.09
N LEU A 126 4.77 16.93 5.72
CA LEU A 126 3.89 17.03 6.89
C LEU A 126 4.66 17.44 8.16
N ILE A 127 5.95 17.10 8.24
CA ILE A 127 6.80 17.46 9.38
C ILE A 127 7.53 18.76 9.02
N ASP A 128 7.24 19.83 9.76
CA ASP A 128 7.90 21.12 9.55
C ASP A 128 9.36 21.12 10.04
N GLU A 129 10.18 22.00 9.48
CA GLU A 129 11.62 22.09 9.79
C GLU A 129 11.90 22.33 11.28
N ARG A 130 11.03 23.06 11.99
CA ARG A 130 11.21 23.32 13.42
C ARG A 130 10.96 22.03 14.21
N THR A 131 9.92 21.27 13.90
CA THR A 131 9.64 19.98 14.54
C THR A 131 10.76 18.97 14.25
N ALA A 132 11.20 18.85 13.00
CA ALA A 132 12.33 18.01 12.63
C ALA A 132 13.63 18.42 13.33
N GLY A 133 13.93 19.72 13.38
CA GLY A 133 15.11 20.25 14.06
C GLY A 133 15.12 19.94 15.56
N ARG A 134 13.97 20.06 16.23
CA ARG A 134 13.84 19.67 17.65
C ARG A 134 14.03 18.18 17.87
N LEU A 135 13.54 17.33 16.97
CA LEU A 135 13.76 15.88 17.04
C LEU A 135 15.27 15.58 16.95
N LEU A 136 15.98 16.21 16.02
CA LEU A 136 17.42 16.05 15.85
C LEU A 136 18.20 16.56 17.07
N GLU A 137 17.83 17.71 17.64
CA GLU A 137 18.45 18.24 18.87
C GLU A 137 18.34 17.26 20.03
N HIS A 138 17.15 16.68 20.25
CA HIS A 138 16.94 15.70 21.31
C HIS A 138 17.61 14.35 21.01
N ALA A 139 17.58 13.90 19.75
CA ALA A 139 18.28 12.69 19.32
C ALA A 139 19.80 12.80 19.55
N ALA A 140 20.39 13.96 19.27
CA ALA A 140 21.82 14.21 19.46
C ALA A 140 22.27 13.99 20.92
N VAL A 141 21.41 14.27 21.91
CA VAL A 141 21.70 13.99 23.33
C VAL A 141 21.87 12.49 23.57
N LEU A 142 20.99 11.67 22.98
CA LEU A 142 21.05 10.21 23.08
C LEU A 142 22.23 9.65 22.28
N GLU A 143 22.50 10.23 21.11
CA GLU A 143 23.67 9.91 20.28
C GLU A 143 25.00 10.33 20.90
N ALA A 144 25.02 11.17 21.94
CA ALA A 144 26.26 11.57 22.62
C ALA A 144 26.62 10.65 23.79
N LEU A 145 25.75 9.72 24.20
CA LEU A 145 26.01 8.82 25.34
C LEU A 145 27.24 7.92 25.08
N PRO A 146 28.13 7.73 26.07
CA PRO A 146 29.35 6.93 25.88
C PRO A 146 29.05 5.44 25.66
N GLU A 147 28.01 4.91 26.31
CA GLU A 147 27.51 3.56 26.09
C GLU A 147 26.47 3.57 24.95
N LYS A 148 26.69 2.71 23.94
CA LYS A 148 25.87 2.64 22.72
C LYS A 148 25.06 1.36 22.71
N ASP A 149 23.74 1.47 22.52
CA ASP A 149 22.86 0.33 22.27
C ASP A 149 22.82 0.01 20.77
N TRP A 150 23.88 -0.64 20.27
CA TRP A 150 23.91 -1.10 18.89
C TRP A 150 22.95 -2.25 18.67
N HIS A 151 22.14 -2.17 17.61
CA HIS A 151 21.20 -3.22 17.28
C HIS A 151 21.95 -4.53 17.02
N PRO A 152 21.52 -5.67 17.62
CA PRO A 152 22.13 -6.95 17.39
C PRO A 152 22.24 -7.27 15.89
N ARG A 153 23.38 -7.84 15.47
CA ARG A 153 23.69 -8.23 14.08
C ARG A 153 23.75 -7.07 13.07
N SER A 154 23.86 -5.83 13.53
CA SER A 154 24.03 -4.67 12.65
C SER A 154 25.49 -4.31 12.34
N ASN A 155 26.47 -5.01 12.92
CA ASN A 155 27.89 -4.65 12.82
C ASN A 155 28.16 -3.17 13.18
N ASP A 156 27.53 -2.72 14.27
CA ASP A 156 27.61 -1.35 14.80
C ASP A 156 27.19 -0.27 13.78
N GLN A 157 26.24 -0.59 12.89
CA GLN A 157 25.71 0.35 11.89
C GLN A 157 24.35 0.93 12.26
N VAL A 158 23.61 0.27 13.16
CA VAL A 158 22.27 0.69 13.57
C VAL A 158 22.26 0.94 15.06
N LEU A 159 22.20 2.21 15.45
CA LEU A 159 22.11 2.63 16.85
C LEU A 159 20.65 2.75 17.27
N ASN A 160 20.25 2.03 18.31
CA ASN A 160 18.94 2.22 18.93
C ASN A 160 19.01 3.43 19.87
N LEU A 161 18.46 4.57 19.45
CA LEU A 161 18.35 5.73 20.34
C LEU A 161 17.32 5.51 21.44
N ILE A 162 16.23 4.82 21.09
CA ILE A 162 15.12 4.48 21.97
C ILE A 162 14.65 3.08 21.59
N HIS A 163 14.56 2.18 22.56
CA HIS A 163 14.00 0.86 22.32
C HIS A 163 12.46 0.95 22.22
N PRO A 164 11.80 0.37 21.19
CA PRO A 164 10.35 0.47 21.00
C PRO A 164 9.52 -0.02 22.20
N SER A 165 10.07 -0.92 23.03
CA SER A 165 9.39 -1.39 24.25
C SER A 165 9.30 -0.35 25.36
N LEU A 166 10.03 0.78 25.28
CA LEU A 166 9.97 1.86 26.27
C LEU A 166 8.74 2.77 26.07
N PHE A 167 8.14 2.73 24.88
CA PHE A 167 6.90 3.45 24.56
C PHE A 167 5.85 2.47 24.03
N PRO A 168 5.47 1.46 24.82
CA PRO A 168 4.48 0.49 24.38
C PRO A 168 3.12 1.15 24.24
N LEU A 169 2.27 0.56 23.40
CA LEU A 169 0.86 0.91 23.32
C LEU A 169 0.24 0.83 24.71
N ASN A 170 -0.13 1.97 25.27
CA ASN A 170 -0.89 2.06 26.50
C ASN A 170 -2.35 2.33 26.15
N TYR A 171 -3.21 1.32 26.26
CA TYR A 171 -4.61 1.41 25.85
C TYR A 171 -5.34 2.62 26.48
N SER A 172 -5.17 2.91 27.77
CA SER A 172 -5.91 4.02 28.39
C SER A 172 -5.37 5.42 28.06
N VAL A 173 -4.21 5.52 27.40
CA VAL A 173 -3.49 6.79 27.19
C VAL A 173 -3.23 7.08 25.71
N THR A 174 -2.90 6.05 24.93
CA THR A 174 -2.50 6.19 23.52
C THR A 174 -3.75 6.48 22.70
N PRO A 175 -3.84 7.65 22.05
CA PRO A 175 -4.95 7.96 21.17
C PRO A 175 -4.94 7.01 19.97
N PHE A 176 -6.11 6.65 19.47
CA PHE A 176 -6.23 5.86 18.26
C PHE A 176 -7.29 6.45 17.34
N VAL A 177 -7.23 6.07 16.07
CA VAL A 177 -8.26 6.40 15.10
C VAL A 177 -9.20 5.21 15.01
N GLU A 178 -10.47 5.40 15.34
CA GLU A 178 -11.49 4.33 15.34
C GLU A 178 -11.74 3.77 13.95
N THR A 179 -11.69 4.62 12.93
CA THR A 179 -11.89 4.25 11.54
C THR A 179 -10.56 4.27 10.78
N PRO A 180 -10.22 3.22 10.02
CA PRO A 180 -9.05 3.25 9.17
C PRO A 180 -9.10 4.45 8.21
N ILE A 181 -7.97 5.14 8.08
CA ILE A 181 -7.83 6.26 7.16
C ILE A 181 -7.77 5.71 5.74
N ALA A 182 -8.86 5.83 5.00
CA ALA A 182 -8.99 5.24 3.67
C ALA A 182 -8.24 6.03 2.57
N SER A 183 -7.98 7.32 2.79
CA SER A 183 -7.35 8.22 1.80
C SER A 183 -6.79 9.49 2.45
N PRO A 184 -5.97 10.28 1.75
CA PRO A 184 -5.55 11.61 2.20
C PRO A 184 -6.72 12.55 2.50
N ALA A 185 -7.79 12.49 1.70
CA ALA A 185 -9.00 13.28 1.96
C ALA A 185 -9.64 12.89 3.31
N ALA A 186 -9.75 11.60 3.59
CA ALA A 186 -10.26 11.12 4.88
C ALA A 186 -9.35 11.52 6.05
N ALA A 187 -8.03 11.59 5.82
CA ALA A 187 -7.07 12.04 6.83
C ALA A 187 -7.31 13.49 7.26
N LEU A 188 -7.67 14.37 6.31
CA LEU A 188 -7.94 15.79 6.58
C LEU A 188 -9.23 16.02 7.37
N GLU A 189 -10.20 15.12 7.24
CA GLU A 189 -11.49 15.21 7.94
C GLU A 189 -11.47 14.59 9.36
N LEU A 190 -10.33 14.05 9.80
CA LEU A 190 -10.19 13.47 11.14
C LEU A 190 -10.31 14.55 12.22
N LYS A 191 -11.45 14.55 12.89
CA LYS A 191 -11.81 15.55 13.91
C LYS A 191 -11.58 15.06 15.34
N SER A 192 -11.37 13.76 15.55
CA SER A 192 -11.24 13.20 16.89
C SER A 192 -10.45 11.89 16.91
N PHE A 193 -9.61 11.74 17.93
CA PHE A 193 -9.01 10.46 18.31
C PHE A 193 -9.82 9.83 19.44
N GLY A 194 -10.08 8.53 19.33
CA GLY A 194 -10.65 7.73 20.41
C GLY A 194 -9.63 7.48 21.52
N LYS A 195 -10.13 7.14 22.72
CA LYS A 195 -9.33 6.59 23.82
C LYS A 195 -9.68 5.13 23.97
N PHE A 196 -8.71 4.22 24.05
CA PHE A 196 -9.10 2.82 24.20
C PHE A 196 -9.83 2.65 25.54
N PRO A 197 -10.91 1.84 25.57
CA PRO A 197 -11.58 1.55 26.81
C PRO A 197 -10.58 0.82 27.73
N GLY A 198 -10.46 1.29 28.97
CA GLY A 198 -9.32 1.04 29.86
C GLY A 198 -9.05 -0.40 30.31
N SER A 199 -9.64 -1.42 29.67
CA SER A 199 -9.33 -2.83 29.95
C SER A 199 -9.39 -3.71 28.68
N ILE A 200 -8.55 -4.75 28.63
CA ILE A 200 -8.60 -5.80 27.59
C ILE A 200 -9.97 -6.50 27.55
N THR A 201 -10.69 -6.55 28.67
CA THR A 201 -12.01 -7.20 28.78
C THR A 201 -13.08 -6.47 27.99
N SER A 202 -13.01 -5.13 27.89
CA SER A 202 -13.97 -4.34 27.11
C SER A 202 -13.72 -4.42 25.60
N TRP A 203 -12.57 -4.92 25.16
CA TRP A 203 -12.30 -5.10 23.72
C TRP A 203 -13.09 -6.24 23.10
N LYS A 204 -13.29 -7.36 23.81
CA LYS A 204 -14.20 -8.42 23.33
C LYS A 204 -15.61 -7.87 23.15
N SER A 205 -16.10 -7.14 24.15
CA SER A 205 -17.43 -6.53 24.09
C SER A 205 -17.55 -5.42 23.04
N ALA A 206 -16.49 -4.64 22.78
CA ALA A 206 -16.49 -3.61 21.73
C ALA A 206 -16.40 -4.23 20.32
N ILE A 207 -15.60 -5.28 20.13
CA ILE A 207 -15.54 -6.03 18.87
C ILE A 207 -16.87 -6.75 18.62
N GLU A 208 -17.47 -7.38 19.65
CA GLU A 208 -18.80 -7.96 19.58
C GLU A 208 -19.88 -6.89 19.32
N ALA A 209 -19.76 -5.67 19.84
CA ALA A 209 -20.72 -4.59 19.55
C ALA A 209 -20.59 -4.02 18.12
N VAL A 210 -19.36 -3.96 17.58
CA VAL A 210 -19.09 -3.41 16.24
C VAL A 210 -19.27 -4.45 15.13
N PHE A 211 -18.94 -5.72 15.40
CA PHE A 211 -18.94 -6.80 14.41
C PHE A 211 -19.92 -7.94 14.72
N GLY A 212 -20.47 -8.01 15.93
CA GLY A 212 -21.42 -9.04 16.37
C GLY A 212 -22.86 -8.64 16.08
N ASN A 213 -23.21 -8.52 14.80
CA ASN A 213 -24.58 -8.75 14.32
C ASN A 213 -24.54 -8.96 12.79
N GLN A 214 -23.83 -9.99 12.37
CA GLN A 214 -23.96 -10.57 11.03
C GLN A 214 -24.29 -12.05 11.24
N SER A 215 -25.57 -12.33 11.49
CA SER A 215 -26.19 -13.66 11.44
C SER A 215 -27.27 -13.65 10.37
#